data_AF-A0A930HXE8-F1
#
_entry.id   AF-A0A930HXE8-F1
#
_cell.length_a   1.000
_cell.length_b   1.000
_cell.length_c   1.000
_cell.angle_alpha   90.00
_cell.angle_beta   90.00
_cell.angle_gamma   90.00
#
_symmetry.space_group_name_H-M   'P 1'
#
loop_
_entity.id
_entity.type
_entity.pdbx_description
1 polymer ?
#
loop_
_entity_poly.entity_id
_entity_poly.type
_entity_poly.pdbx_seq_one_letter_code
_entity_poly.pdbx_strand_id
1 'polypeptide(L)' 'MKQNKPDGRCATCPRWDRWHIRISNPKDQQKLIELYRRSGAKTKSDFLRARLLGESFKVITEDESTEEYYRK' A
#
# COMPACT_ATOMS: atom_id res chain seq x y z
N MET A 1 -5.22 35.53 4.04
CA MET A 1 -5.86 34.65 3.03
C MET A 1 -5.23 33.27 3.14
N LYS A 2 -6.01 32.20 3.34
CA LYS A 2 -5.48 30.82 3.36
C LYS A 2 -5.19 30.42 1.91
N GLN A 3 -3.92 30.15 1.59
CA GLN A 3 -3.55 29.61 0.28
C GLN A 3 -4.08 28.17 0.18
N ASN A 4 -5.08 27.96 -0.68
CA ASN A 4 -5.54 26.62 -1.04
C ASN A 4 -4.46 25.99 -1.92
N LYS A 5 -3.61 25.15 -1.33
CA LYS A 5 -2.69 24.32 -2.12
C LYS A 5 -3.52 23.43 -3.03
N PRO A 6 -3.15 23.27 -4.32
CA PRO A 6 -3.78 22.27 -5.16
C PRO A 6 -3.57 20.90 -4.50
N ASP A 7 -4.62 20.08 -4.44
CA ASP A 7 -4.67 18.81 -3.69
C ASP A 7 -3.68 17.73 -4.19
N GLY A 8 -2.67 18.07 -5.01
CA GLY A 8 -1.76 17.13 -5.66
C GLY A 8 -2.44 16.23 -6.70
N ARG A 9 -3.68 16.57 -7.10
CA ARG A 9 -4.53 15.72 -7.97
C ARG A 9 -4.34 16.09 -9.43
N CYS A 10 -4.11 15.07 -10.27
CA CYS A 10 -4.07 15.22 -11.72
C CYS A 10 -5.46 15.64 -12.24
N ALA A 11 -5.54 16.77 -12.95
CA ALA A 11 -6.79 17.28 -13.52
C ALA A 11 -7.28 16.45 -14.72
N THR A 12 -6.40 15.62 -15.29
CA THR A 12 -6.61 14.82 -16.50
C THR A 12 -7.18 13.43 -16.26
N CYS A 13 -7.25 12.94 -15.02
CA CYS A 13 -7.87 11.64 -14.71
C CYS A 13 -9.40 11.80 -14.59
N PRO A 14 -10.17 11.25 -15.55
CA PRO A 14 -11.62 11.40 -15.56
C PRO A 14 -12.25 10.71 -14.34
N ARG A 15 -13.22 11.36 -13.72
CA ARG A 15 -13.80 11.00 -12.40
C ARG A 15 -14.29 9.55 -12.25
N TRP A 16 -14.58 8.86 -13.37
CA TRP A 16 -15.09 7.48 -13.39
C TRP A 16 -14.05 6.43 -12.99
N ASP A 17 -12.74 6.76 -13.06
CA ASP A 17 -11.64 5.87 -12.65
C ASP A 17 -11.38 5.90 -11.13
N ARG A 18 -12.05 6.79 -10.39
CA ARG A 18 -11.82 7.00 -8.97
C ARG A 18 -12.66 6.05 -8.15
N TRP A 19 -11.97 5.18 -7.44
CA TRP A 19 -12.58 4.22 -6.54
C TRP A 19 -12.09 4.47 -5.12
N HIS A 20 -13.04 4.49 -4.18
CA HIS A 20 -12.78 4.63 -2.75
C HIS A 20 -13.28 3.38 -2.05
N ILE A 21 -12.37 2.58 -1.49
CA ILE A 21 -12.75 1.44 -0.66
C ILE A 21 -12.95 1.93 0.77
N ARG A 22 -14.15 1.69 1.32
CA ARG A 22 -14.40 1.82 2.75
C ARG A 22 -14.33 0.43 3.38
N ILE A 23 -13.47 0.29 4.38
CA ILE A 23 -13.41 -0.92 5.22
C ILE A 23 -14.11 -0.56 6.52
N SER A 24 -15.40 -0.91 6.63
CA SER A 24 -16.23 -0.52 7.78
C SER A 24 -15.80 -1.22 9.08
N ASN A 25 -15.16 -2.38 8.97
CA ASN A 25 -14.69 -3.13 10.13
C ASN A 25 -13.25 -2.70 10.52
N PRO A 26 -13.03 -2.14 11.72
CA PRO A 26 -11.72 -1.67 12.13
C PRO A 26 -10.67 -2.81 12.22
N LYS A 27 -11.10 -4.03 12.54
CA LYS A 27 -10.19 -5.20 12.58
C LYS A 27 -9.65 -5.55 11.20
N ASP A 28 -10.50 -5.49 10.19
CA ASP A 28 -10.10 -5.78 8.81
C ASP A 28 -9.21 -4.66 8.27
N GLN A 29 -9.44 -3.42 8.68
CA GLN A 29 -8.58 -2.30 8.36
C GLN A 29 -7.18 -2.48 8.97
N GLN A 30 -7.07 -2.94 10.23
CA GLN A 30 -5.79 -3.25 10.86
C GLN A 30 -5.06 -4.38 10.13
N LYS A 31 -5.75 -5.49 9.84
CA LYS A 31 -5.18 -6.60 9.06
C LYS A 31 -4.65 -6.15 7.71
N LEU A 32 -5.40 -5.30 7.00
CA LEU A 32 -5.00 -4.81 5.68
C LEU A 32 -3.77 -3.91 5.75
N ILE A 33 -3.65 -3.10 6.80
CA ILE A 33 -2.45 -2.28 7.07
C ILE A 33 -1.24 -3.16 7.38
N GLU A 34 -1.43 -4.21 8.17
CA GLU A 34 -0.36 -5.16 8.50
C GLU A 34 0.13 -5.91 7.26
N LEU A 35 -0.79 -6.42 6.44
CA LEU A 35 -0.46 -7.08 5.17
C LEU A 35 0.27 -6.13 4.21
N TYR A 36 -0.17 -4.87 4.13
CA TYR A 36 0.51 -3.84 3.33
C TYR A 36 1.96 -3.67 3.80
N ARG A 37 2.22 -3.56 5.11
CA ARG A 37 3.58 -3.42 5.65
C ARG A 37 4.46 -4.62 5.29
N ARG A 38 3.93 -5.84 5.41
CA ARG A 38 4.64 -7.08 5.04
C ARG A 38 4.87 -7.24 3.53
N SER A 39 4.05 -6.61 2.70
CA SER A 39 4.14 -6.75 1.25
C SER A 39 5.31 -6.00 0.61
N GLY A 40 5.90 -5.01 1.29
CA GLY A 40 6.92 -4.13 0.72
C GLY A 40 6.43 -3.24 -0.43
N ALA A 41 5.13 -3.17 -0.69
CA ALA A 41 4.56 -2.38 -1.77
C ALA A 41 4.80 -0.88 -1.56
N LYS A 42 5.08 -0.16 -2.65
CA LYS A 42 5.37 1.28 -2.63
C LYS A 42 4.19 2.13 -2.14
N THR A 43 2.96 1.72 -2.48
CA THR A 43 1.74 2.42 -2.05
C THR A 43 0.64 1.44 -1.66
N LYS A 44 -0.28 1.88 -0.80
CA LYS A 44 -1.48 1.10 -0.43
C LYS A 44 -2.32 0.71 -1.65
N SER A 45 -2.41 1.60 -2.64
CA SER A 45 -3.15 1.36 -3.88
C SER A 45 -2.50 0.28 -4.73
N ASP A 46 -1.16 0.24 -4.82
CA ASP A 46 -0.45 -0.84 -5.53
C ASP A 46 -0.70 -2.19 -4.85
N PHE A 47 -0.61 -2.24 -3.52
CA PHE A 47 -0.91 -3.45 -2.76
C PHE A 47 -2.35 -3.95 -2.99
N LEU A 48 -3.33 -3.05 -2.94
CA LEU A 48 -4.73 -3.39 -3.16
C LEU A 48 -5.00 -3.84 -4.61
N ARG A 49 -4.41 -3.16 -5.60
CA ARG A 49 -4.53 -3.56 -7.01
C ARG A 49 -3.95 -4.95 -7.23
N ALA A 50 -2.74 -5.21 -6.73
CA ALA A 50 -2.11 -6.52 -6.84
C ALA A 50 -2.97 -7.61 -6.20
N ARG A 51 -3.55 -7.34 -5.02
CA ARG A 51 -4.40 -8.32 -4.32
C ARG A 51 -5.75 -8.57 -5.02
N LEU A 52 -6.37 -7.55 -5.59
CA LEU A 52 -7.67 -7.65 -6.28
C LEU A 52 -7.55 -8.28 -7.66
N LEU A 53 -6.48 -7.97 -8.39
CA LEU A 53 -6.21 -8.48 -9.73
C LEU A 53 -5.47 -9.82 -9.71
N GLY A 54 -5.10 -10.32 -8.53
CA GLY A 54 -4.38 -11.58 -8.37
C GLY A 54 -2.94 -11.51 -8.89
N GLU A 55 -2.36 -10.31 -9.03
CA GLU A 55 -0.96 -10.16 -9.40
C GLU A 55 -0.07 -10.73 -8.28
N SER A 56 0.86 -11.61 -8.65
CA SER A 56 1.80 -12.20 -7.71
C SER A 56 2.77 -11.13 -7.18
N PHE A 57 2.81 -10.91 -5.86
CA PHE A 57 3.86 -10.12 -5.23
C PHE A 57 4.80 -11.02 -4.43
N LYS A 58 6.11 -10.75 -4.51
CA LYS A 58 7.09 -11.36 -3.62
C LYS A 58 6.89 -10.78 -2.22
N VAL A 59 6.40 -11.59 -1.29
CA VAL A 59 6.46 -11.27 0.13
C VAL A 59 7.93 -11.31 0.52
N ILE A 60 8.51 -10.15 0.85
CA ILE A 60 9.82 -10.11 1.49
C ILE A 60 9.55 -10.44 2.96
N THR A 61 9.49 -11.73 3.27
CA THR A 61 9.72 -12.16 4.65
C THR A 61 11.19 -11.91 4.93
N GLU A 62 11.49 -10.84 5.67
CA GLU A 62 12.76 -10.74 6.38
C GLU A 62 12.82 -11.96 7.29
N ASP A 63 13.66 -12.92 6.92
CA ASP A 63 13.97 -14.05 7.76
C ASP A 63 14.78 -13.49 8.93
N GLU A 64 14.16 -13.40 10.10
CA GLU A 64 14.75 -12.85 11.35
C GLU A 64 16.03 -13.60 11.77
N SER A 65 16.39 -14.69 11.07
CA SER A 65 17.61 -15.48 11.20
C SER A 65 18.79 -15.02 10.30
N THR A 66 18.62 -14.03 9.42
CA THR A 66 19.68 -13.58 8.48
C THR A 66 20.53 -12.40 9.00
N GLU A 67 20.81 -12.35 10.29
CA GLU A 67 21.96 -11.59 10.80
C GLU A 67 23.09 -12.52 11.25
N GLU A 68 24.06 -12.73 10.35
CA GLU A 68 25.46 -12.97 10.74
C GLU A 68 26.35 -12.25 9.72
N TYR A 69 26.49 -10.93 9.88
CA TYR A 69 27.56 -10.18 9.22
C TYR A 69 28.89 -10.53 9.88
N TYR A 70 29.52 -11.64 9.46
CA TYR A 70 30.94 -11.83 9.66
C TYR A 70 31.71 -10.89 8.73
N ARG A 71 32.15 -9.75 9.27
CA ARG A 71 33.17 -8.92 8.63
C ARG A 71 34.53 -9.38 9.15
N LYS A 72 35.31 -10.02 8.26
CA LYS A 72 36.74 -10.29 8.47
C LYS A 72 37.53 -9.00 8.65
#